data_AF-A0A074XJD8-F1
#
_entry.id   AF-A0A074XJD8-F1
#
_cell.length_a   1.000
_cell.length_b   1.000
_cell.length_c   1.000
_cell.angle_alpha   90.00
_cell.angle_beta   90.00
_cell.angle_gamma   90.00
#
_symmetry.space_group_name_H-M   'P 1'
#
loop_
_entity.id
_entity.type
_entity.pdbx_description
1 polymer ?
#
loop_
_entity_poly.entity_id
_entity_poly.type
_entity_poly.pdbx_seq_one_letter_code
_entity_poly.pdbx_strand_id
1 'polypeptide(L)'
;MAMNMHVALPLYVYPSSGAWQPLYDAVTNNPSVTFDVIINPNSGPGGSPPDSNYIAGVSKINSYSNVNMVGYVHTSYGDRALSDIEADIDTYQSWSTYSNANIALKGIFVDETPASYNDYNYMNTIYNKVKNTMTHGNLVWTNPGVPVDSSFYNIADMINAYENTYDDWINNGGNTSIPVPLRSQSTVLIHSYPDNTNTLMSDVDGLVDAPYYGALVIVNDQYSSFDDLWSTYTSEVGQSNADMVKCK
;
A
#
# COMPACT_ATOMS: atom_id res chain seq x y z
N MET A 1 17.15 -13.85 5.77
CA MET A 1 17.20 -13.57 4.32
C MET A 1 16.98 -12.07 4.13
N ALA A 2 17.53 -11.42 3.10
CA ALA A 2 17.06 -10.06 2.77
C ALA A 2 15.56 -10.14 2.48
N MET A 3 14.79 -9.17 2.96
CA MET A 3 13.39 -9.01 2.57
C MET A 3 13.39 -8.30 1.22
N ASN A 4 12.64 -8.81 0.24
CA ASN A 4 12.41 -8.09 -1.00
C ASN A 4 11.45 -6.94 -0.70
N MET A 5 11.78 -5.74 -1.15
CA MET A 5 10.88 -4.61 -1.06
C MET A 5 9.71 -4.80 -2.04
N HIS A 6 8.49 -4.61 -1.54
CA HIS A 6 7.28 -4.62 -2.35
C HIS A 6 7.00 -3.23 -2.96
N VAL A 7 6.24 -3.20 -4.05
CA VAL A 7 5.68 -1.95 -4.57
C VAL A 7 4.38 -1.66 -3.82
N ALA A 8 4.37 -0.57 -3.05
CA ALA A 8 3.20 -0.09 -2.31
C ALA A 8 2.42 0.91 -3.20
N LEU A 9 1.23 0.56 -3.69
CA LEU A 9 0.51 1.39 -4.67
C LEU A 9 -0.88 1.80 -4.19
N PRO A 10 -1.09 3.08 -3.81
CA PRO A 10 -2.41 3.69 -3.75
C PRO A 10 -3.00 3.82 -5.16
N LEU A 11 -3.90 2.90 -5.54
CA LEU A 11 -4.52 2.88 -6.87
C LEU A 11 -5.85 3.64 -6.84
N TYR A 12 -5.78 4.97 -6.68
CA TYR A 12 -6.96 5.83 -6.58
C TYR A 12 -7.42 6.33 -7.96
N VAL A 13 -7.15 5.52 -8.99
CA VAL A 13 -7.61 5.71 -10.36
C VAL A 13 -8.90 4.94 -10.55
N TYR A 14 -9.97 5.58 -10.98
CA TYR A 14 -11.20 4.85 -11.34
C TYR A 14 -10.94 3.88 -12.51
N PRO A 15 -11.33 2.59 -12.42
CA PRO A 15 -11.00 1.53 -13.40
C PRO A 15 -11.79 1.63 -14.71
N SER A 16 -11.91 2.82 -15.30
CA SER A 16 -12.41 2.98 -16.66
C SER A 16 -11.52 2.21 -17.66
N SER A 17 -12.07 1.92 -18.84
CA SER A 17 -11.39 1.12 -19.86
C SER A 17 -9.97 1.65 -20.16
N GLY A 18 -8.96 0.84 -19.86
CA GLY A 18 -7.55 1.15 -20.07
C GLY A 18 -6.86 1.93 -18.95
N ALA A 19 -7.59 2.48 -17.98
CA ALA A 19 -7.02 3.30 -16.91
C ALA A 19 -6.02 2.56 -16.03
N TRP A 20 -6.22 1.25 -15.81
CA TRP A 20 -5.32 0.38 -15.04
C TRP A 20 -4.30 -0.37 -15.91
N GLN A 21 -4.22 -0.07 -17.22
CA GLN A 21 -3.25 -0.73 -18.10
C GLN A 21 -1.80 -0.60 -17.63
N PRO A 22 -1.33 0.58 -17.13
CA PRO A 22 0.03 0.70 -16.61
C PRO A 22 0.34 -0.25 -15.44
N LEU A 23 -0.64 -0.55 -14.59
CA LEU A 23 -0.48 -1.54 -13.53
C LEU A 23 -0.41 -2.97 -14.08
N TYR A 24 -1.28 -3.32 -15.03
CA TYR A 24 -1.23 -4.65 -15.67
C TYR A 24 0.10 -4.91 -16.37
N ASP A 25 0.63 -3.90 -17.06
CA ASP A 25 1.92 -3.98 -17.74
C ASP A 25 3.05 -4.14 -16.71
N ALA A 26 3.07 -3.34 -15.65
CA ALA A 26 4.09 -3.43 -14.60
C ALA A 26 4.11 -4.80 -13.90
N VAL A 27 2.94 -5.33 -13.54
CA VAL A 27 2.78 -6.65 -12.89
C VAL A 27 3.23 -7.78 -13.82
N THR A 28 2.90 -7.68 -15.11
CA THR A 28 3.26 -8.69 -16.11
C THR A 28 4.76 -8.68 -16.42
N ASN A 29 5.36 -7.50 -16.51
CA ASN A 29 6.77 -7.32 -16.85
C ASN A 29 7.71 -7.61 -15.67
N ASN A 30 7.22 -7.55 -14.43
CA ASN A 30 8.01 -7.74 -13.21
C ASN A 30 7.46 -8.88 -12.34
N PRO A 31 7.48 -10.14 -12.82
CA PRO A 31 6.83 -11.26 -12.12
C PRO A 31 7.48 -11.63 -10.77
N SER A 32 8.71 -11.19 -10.51
CA SER A 32 9.41 -11.39 -9.23
C SER A 32 9.12 -10.29 -8.20
N VAL A 33 8.48 -9.19 -8.60
CA VAL A 33 8.08 -8.09 -7.72
C VAL A 33 6.68 -8.35 -7.20
N THR A 34 6.50 -8.22 -5.89
CA THR A 34 5.17 -8.23 -5.27
C THR A 34 4.63 -6.81 -5.20
N PHE A 35 3.36 -6.64 -5.56
CA PHE A 35 2.65 -5.37 -5.53
C PHE A 35 1.57 -5.41 -4.45
N ASP A 36 1.65 -4.54 -3.46
CA ASP A 36 0.58 -4.32 -2.48
C ASP A 36 -0.24 -3.11 -2.93
N VAL A 37 -1.44 -3.37 -3.43
CA VAL A 37 -2.28 -2.40 -4.14
C VAL A 37 -3.49 -2.03 -3.30
N ILE A 38 -3.68 -0.75 -3.03
CA ILE A 38 -4.82 -0.23 -2.27
C ILE A 38 -5.90 0.21 -3.24
N ILE A 39 -7.10 -0.36 -3.11
CA ILE A 39 -8.27 0.09 -3.86
C ILE A 39 -9.16 0.98 -3.02
N ASN A 40 -9.66 2.06 -3.63
CA ASN A 40 -10.53 3.01 -2.97
C ASN A 40 -11.74 3.38 -3.86
N PRO A 41 -12.79 2.54 -3.89
CA PRO A 41 -14.00 2.82 -4.66
C PRO A 41 -14.64 4.18 -4.41
N ASN A 42 -14.82 4.56 -3.13
CA ASN A 42 -15.47 5.81 -2.75
C ASN A 42 -15.15 6.22 -1.29
N SER A 43 -13.88 6.48 -0.98
CA SER A 43 -13.40 6.67 0.41
C SER A 43 -13.82 5.52 1.33
N GLY A 44 -13.68 4.30 0.80
CA GLY A 44 -14.34 3.11 1.33
C GLY A 44 -14.77 2.14 0.22
N PRO A 45 -15.46 1.05 0.57
CA PRO A 45 -15.88 0.00 -0.38
C PRO A 45 -16.93 0.48 -1.39
N GLY A 46 -17.62 1.60 -1.13
CA GLY A 46 -18.75 2.03 -1.94
C GLY A 46 -19.93 1.06 -1.79
N GLY A 47 -20.42 0.51 -2.89
CA GLY A 47 -21.52 -0.46 -2.88
C GLY A 47 -21.05 -1.90 -2.61
N SER A 48 -22.01 -2.78 -2.31
CA SER A 48 -21.80 -4.24 -2.26
C SER A 48 -22.85 -4.95 -3.13
N PRO A 49 -22.49 -5.46 -4.32
CA PRO A 49 -21.15 -5.40 -4.92
C PRO A 49 -20.77 -3.98 -5.38
N PRO A 50 -19.48 -3.71 -5.65
CA PRO A 50 -19.07 -2.46 -6.29
C PRO A 50 -19.57 -2.42 -7.74
N ASP A 51 -19.37 -1.30 -8.44
CA ASP A 51 -19.75 -1.20 -9.84
C ASP A 51 -18.97 -2.17 -10.75
N SER A 52 -19.47 -2.33 -11.98
CA SER A 52 -18.92 -3.30 -12.93
C SER A 52 -17.47 -3.03 -13.33
N ASN A 53 -17.00 -1.78 -13.28
CA ASN A 53 -15.61 -1.46 -13.63
C ASN A 53 -14.67 -1.93 -12.52
N TYR A 54 -15.03 -1.71 -11.25
CA TYR A 54 -14.29 -2.31 -10.13
C TYR A 54 -14.33 -3.83 -10.16
N ILE A 55 -15.48 -4.45 -10.43
CA ILE A 55 -15.57 -5.91 -10.55
C ILE A 55 -14.59 -6.43 -11.62
N ALA A 56 -14.58 -5.82 -12.81
CA ALA A 56 -13.70 -6.21 -13.91
C ALA A 56 -12.22 -5.98 -13.59
N GLY A 57 -11.88 -4.81 -13.02
CA GLY A 57 -10.50 -4.46 -12.68
C GLY A 57 -9.92 -5.34 -11.58
N VAL A 58 -10.65 -5.48 -10.46
CA VAL A 58 -10.22 -6.30 -9.32
C VAL A 58 -10.08 -7.76 -9.71
N SER A 59 -11.05 -8.31 -10.47
CA SER A 59 -10.97 -9.72 -10.91
C SER A 59 -9.80 -9.99 -11.86
N LYS A 60 -9.45 -9.02 -12.73
CA LYS A 60 -8.24 -9.12 -13.54
C LYS A 60 -6.99 -9.07 -12.68
N ILE A 61 -6.90 -8.16 -11.71
CA ILE A 61 -5.74 -8.08 -10.80
C ILE A 61 -5.59 -9.38 -10.00
N ASN A 62 -6.68 -9.92 -9.49
CA ASN A 62 -6.69 -11.17 -8.73
C ASN A 62 -6.29 -12.41 -9.56
N SER A 63 -6.12 -12.29 -10.88
CA SER A 63 -5.55 -13.35 -11.72
C SER A 63 -4.02 -13.40 -11.68
N TYR A 64 -3.35 -12.34 -11.20
CA TYR A 64 -1.91 -12.29 -11.03
C TYR A 64 -1.51 -12.76 -9.64
N SER A 65 -0.51 -13.65 -9.56
CA SER A 65 -0.06 -14.24 -8.29
C SER A 65 0.82 -13.31 -7.45
N ASN A 66 1.36 -12.26 -8.05
CA ASN A 66 2.29 -11.31 -7.44
C ASN A 66 1.61 -9.98 -7.04
N VAL A 67 0.29 -9.99 -6.86
CA VAL A 67 -0.47 -8.82 -6.39
C VAL A 67 -1.28 -9.17 -5.15
N ASN A 68 -1.14 -8.35 -4.12
CA ASN A 68 -2.03 -8.34 -2.96
C ASN A 68 -2.89 -7.09 -3.03
N MET A 69 -4.19 -7.26 -3.24
CA MET A 69 -5.12 -6.14 -3.21
C MET A 69 -5.76 -5.98 -1.84
N VAL A 70 -5.75 -4.75 -1.30
CA VAL A 70 -6.36 -4.40 -0.02
C VAL A 70 -7.40 -3.29 -0.17
N GLY A 71 -8.43 -3.33 0.68
CA GLY A 71 -9.52 -2.35 0.67
C GLY A 71 -9.20 -1.14 1.54
N TYR A 72 -9.44 0.07 1.03
CA TYR A 72 -9.28 1.32 1.76
C TYR A 72 -10.41 1.54 2.76
N VAL A 73 -10.07 1.83 4.02
CA VAL A 73 -10.96 2.50 4.98
C VAL A 73 -10.19 3.64 5.60
N HIS A 74 -10.87 4.67 6.11
CA HIS A 74 -10.21 5.79 6.78
C HIS A 74 -10.69 5.94 8.22
N THR A 75 -9.88 6.57 9.06
CA THR A 75 -10.19 6.76 10.49
C THR A 75 -10.38 8.22 10.89
N SER A 76 -10.12 9.18 10.00
CA SER A 76 -10.12 10.61 10.30
C SER A 76 -9.35 10.94 11.58
N TYR A 77 -8.13 10.39 11.69
CA TYR A 77 -7.23 10.61 12.83
C TYR A 77 -7.82 10.23 14.19
N GLY A 78 -8.71 9.24 14.22
CA GLY A 78 -9.37 8.76 15.43
C GLY A 78 -10.81 9.28 15.65
N ASP A 79 -11.27 10.21 14.80
CA ASP A 79 -12.59 10.84 14.98
C ASP A 79 -13.74 10.06 14.31
N ARG A 80 -13.45 9.16 13.38
CA ARG A 80 -14.47 8.37 12.70
C ARG A 80 -15.05 7.31 13.64
N ALA A 81 -16.36 7.09 13.61
CA ALA A 81 -17.00 6.09 14.45
C ALA A 81 -16.51 4.67 14.10
N LEU A 82 -16.11 3.89 15.11
CA LEU A 82 -15.69 2.50 14.93
C LEU A 82 -16.75 1.67 14.20
N SER A 83 -18.05 1.89 14.49
CA SER A 83 -19.14 1.18 13.82
C SER A 83 -19.17 1.39 12.31
N ASP A 84 -18.79 2.57 11.83
CA ASP A 84 -18.79 2.89 10.40
C ASP A 84 -17.58 2.23 9.71
N ILE A 85 -16.43 2.20 10.38
CA ILE A 85 -15.24 1.48 9.91
C ILE A 85 -15.49 -0.02 9.88
N GLU A 86 -16.13 -0.57 10.92
CA GLU A 86 -16.50 -1.97 10.99
C GLU A 86 -17.47 -2.36 9.85
N ALA A 87 -18.43 -1.48 9.52
CA ALA A 87 -19.35 -1.68 8.41
C ALA A 87 -18.64 -1.67 7.04
N ASP A 88 -17.64 -0.81 6.85
CA ASP A 88 -16.81 -0.84 5.63
C ASP A 88 -16.03 -2.16 5.51
N ILE A 89 -15.45 -2.64 6.62
CA ILE A 89 -14.71 -3.90 6.66
C ILE A 89 -15.65 -5.08 6.34
N ASP A 90 -16.86 -5.09 6.92
CA ASP A 90 -17.88 -6.11 6.61
C ASP A 90 -18.28 -6.08 5.13
N THR A 91 -18.38 -4.89 4.54
CA THR A 91 -18.70 -4.70 3.13
C THR A 91 -17.58 -5.25 2.23
N TYR A 92 -16.30 -4.99 2.54
CA TYR A 92 -15.20 -5.63 1.80
C TYR A 92 -15.13 -7.14 2.00
N GLN A 93 -15.43 -7.64 3.20
CA GLN A 93 -15.51 -9.08 3.43
C GLN A 93 -16.61 -9.72 2.57
N SER A 94 -17.75 -9.05 2.38
CA SER A 94 -18.85 -9.57 1.54
C SER A 94 -18.41 -9.80 0.08
N TRP A 95 -17.45 -9.02 -0.44
CA TRP A 95 -16.91 -9.18 -1.79
C TRP A 95 -16.28 -10.56 -1.99
N SER A 96 -15.71 -11.16 -0.94
CA SER A 96 -15.15 -12.51 -1.02
C SER A 96 -16.19 -13.60 -1.32
N THR A 97 -17.48 -13.30 -1.12
CA THR A 97 -18.60 -14.21 -1.39
C THR A 97 -19.27 -13.95 -2.74
N TYR A 98 -18.81 -12.95 -3.49
CA TYR A 98 -19.38 -12.62 -4.80
C TYR A 98 -19.10 -13.74 -5.82
N SER A 99 -20.17 -14.39 -6.30
CA SER A 99 -20.05 -15.62 -7.09
C SER A 99 -19.70 -15.40 -8.57
N ASN A 100 -19.91 -14.20 -9.11
CA ASN A 100 -19.78 -13.96 -10.55
C ASN A 100 -18.34 -13.63 -10.97
N ALA A 101 -17.47 -13.25 -10.03
CA ALA A 101 -16.07 -12.94 -10.29
C ALA A 101 -15.25 -13.02 -8.99
N ASN A 102 -13.95 -13.33 -9.07
CA ASN A 102 -13.08 -13.28 -7.91
C ASN A 102 -12.68 -11.84 -7.57
N ILE A 103 -13.42 -11.22 -6.65
CA ILE A 103 -13.12 -9.88 -6.14
C ILE A 103 -12.72 -9.87 -4.66
N ALA A 104 -12.27 -11.02 -4.15
CA ALA A 104 -11.82 -11.13 -2.77
C ALA A 104 -10.53 -10.31 -2.55
N LEU A 105 -10.43 -9.68 -1.37
CA LEU A 105 -9.27 -8.86 -0.99
C LEU A 105 -8.39 -9.60 0.02
N LYS A 106 -7.12 -9.22 0.08
CA LYS A 106 -6.10 -9.78 0.98
C LYS A 106 -6.06 -9.11 2.35
N GLY A 107 -6.78 -8.01 2.53
CA GLY A 107 -6.78 -7.27 3.79
C GLY A 107 -7.37 -5.87 3.63
N ILE A 108 -7.07 -5.03 4.60
CA ILE A 108 -7.56 -3.66 4.73
C ILE A 108 -6.37 -2.70 4.91
N PHE A 109 -6.39 -1.64 4.13
CA PHE A 109 -5.58 -0.44 4.34
C PHE A 109 -6.40 0.55 5.16
N VAL A 110 -5.90 0.91 6.33
CA VAL A 110 -6.54 1.82 7.29
C VAL A 110 -5.81 3.15 7.21
N ASP A 111 -6.46 4.15 6.63
CA ASP A 111 -5.88 5.45 6.33
C ASP A 111 -6.14 6.50 7.42
N GLU A 112 -5.39 7.60 7.34
CA GLU A 112 -5.49 8.74 8.25
C GLU A 112 -5.36 8.32 9.71
N THR A 113 -4.51 7.34 10.03
CA THR A 113 -4.46 6.78 11.38
C THR A 113 -3.79 7.75 12.35
N PRO A 114 -4.28 7.87 13.59
CA PRO A 114 -3.65 8.72 14.60
C PRO A 114 -2.25 8.23 14.93
N ALA A 115 -1.31 9.16 15.08
CA ALA A 115 0.07 8.88 15.49
C ALA A 115 0.26 8.89 17.02
N SER A 116 -0.74 9.34 17.78
CA SER A 116 -0.69 9.44 19.24
C SER A 116 -0.96 8.09 19.89
N TYR A 117 -0.14 7.72 20.88
CA TYR A 117 -0.35 6.49 21.66
C TYR A 117 -1.71 6.44 22.39
N ASN A 118 -2.34 7.60 22.64
CA ASN A 118 -3.67 7.65 23.25
C ASN A 118 -4.74 6.90 22.43
N ASP A 119 -4.53 6.79 21.13
CA ASP A 119 -5.45 6.14 20.19
C ASP A 119 -5.11 4.67 19.95
N TYR A 120 -4.17 4.09 20.70
CA TYR A 120 -3.76 2.69 20.56
C TYR A 120 -4.95 1.72 20.66
N ASN A 121 -5.85 1.91 21.64
CA ASN A 121 -7.00 1.02 21.82
C ASN A 121 -8.03 1.15 20.68
N TYR A 122 -8.16 2.35 20.12
CA TYR A 122 -9.01 2.59 18.96
C TYR A 122 -8.46 1.82 17.75
N MET A 123 -7.16 1.94 17.47
CA MET A 123 -6.50 1.20 16.39
C MET A 123 -6.48 -0.31 16.63
N ASN A 124 -6.29 -0.76 17.87
CA ASN A 124 -6.34 -2.19 18.22
C ASN A 124 -7.74 -2.77 17.99
N THR A 125 -8.81 -2.00 18.18
CA THR A 125 -10.17 -2.45 17.88
C THR A 125 -10.34 -2.71 16.38
N ILE A 126 -9.86 -1.80 15.54
CA ILE A 126 -9.88 -1.95 14.07
C ILE A 126 -9.04 -3.16 13.64
N TYR A 127 -7.82 -3.32 14.18
CA TYR A 127 -6.98 -4.48 13.92
C TYR A 127 -7.72 -5.80 14.22
N ASN A 128 -8.31 -5.92 15.41
CA ASN A 128 -9.05 -7.13 15.79
C ASN A 128 -10.28 -7.35 14.92
N LYS A 129 -10.99 -6.29 14.50
CA LYS A 129 -12.09 -6.41 13.54
C LYS A 129 -11.61 -7.04 12.24
N VAL A 130 -10.52 -6.55 11.65
CA VAL A 130 -9.98 -7.11 10.40
C VAL A 130 -9.56 -8.56 10.59
N LYS A 131 -8.80 -8.87 11.66
CA LYS A 131 -8.31 -10.23 11.93
C LYS A 131 -9.43 -11.26 12.12
N ASN A 132 -10.55 -10.85 12.71
CA ASN A 132 -11.69 -11.74 12.98
C ASN A 132 -12.70 -11.83 11.81
N THR A 133 -12.79 -10.81 10.96
CA THR A 133 -13.82 -10.70 9.93
C THR A 133 -13.33 -11.17 8.56
N MET A 134 -12.11 -10.79 8.19
CA MET A 134 -11.62 -11.01 6.84
C MET A 134 -11.12 -12.46 6.67
N THR A 135 -11.79 -13.24 5.81
CA THR A 135 -11.52 -14.69 5.70
C THR A 135 -10.66 -15.09 4.50
N HIS A 136 -10.59 -14.27 3.44
CA HIS A 136 -9.75 -14.55 2.27
C HIS A 136 -8.29 -14.10 2.48
N GLY A 137 -8.11 -12.98 3.18
CA GLY A 137 -6.85 -12.51 3.71
C GLY A 137 -7.14 -11.41 4.73
N ASN A 138 -6.34 -11.31 5.78
CA ASN A 138 -6.59 -10.44 6.93
C ASN A 138 -5.42 -9.50 7.22
N LEU A 139 -4.73 -9.07 6.16
CA LEU A 139 -3.65 -8.10 6.27
C LEU A 139 -4.20 -6.75 6.78
N VAL A 140 -3.48 -6.11 7.69
CA VAL A 140 -3.77 -4.80 8.25
C VAL A 140 -2.60 -3.88 7.92
N TRP A 141 -2.83 -2.93 7.02
CA TRP A 141 -1.85 -1.91 6.64
C TRP A 141 -2.34 -0.56 7.14
N THR A 142 -1.65 0.08 8.08
CA THR A 142 -2.07 1.38 8.62
C THR A 142 -1.28 2.52 8.01
N ASN A 143 -1.89 3.67 7.80
CA ASN A 143 -1.22 4.87 7.31
C ASN A 143 -1.34 6.05 8.27
N PRO A 144 -0.35 6.24 9.16
CA PRO A 144 -0.16 7.49 9.89
C PRO A 144 0.58 8.56 9.08
N GLY A 145 1.28 8.19 7.99
CA GLY A 145 2.13 9.08 7.20
C GLY A 145 3.41 9.55 7.90
N VAL A 146 3.60 9.16 9.16
CA VAL A 146 4.73 9.54 10.02
C VAL A 146 5.14 8.38 10.93
N PRO A 147 6.36 8.38 11.49
CA PRO A 147 6.77 7.38 12.47
C PRO A 147 5.88 7.41 13.72
N VAL A 148 5.52 6.23 14.21
CA VAL A 148 4.67 6.05 15.40
C VAL A 148 5.39 5.24 16.48
N ASP A 149 4.81 5.21 17.68
CA ASP A 149 5.32 4.37 18.77
C ASP A 149 5.40 2.90 18.35
N SER A 150 6.48 2.22 18.74
CA SER A 150 6.74 0.81 18.38
C SER A 150 5.62 -0.16 18.78
N SER A 151 4.77 0.20 19.76
CA SER A 151 3.62 -0.60 20.15
C SER A 151 2.60 -0.79 19.01
N PHE A 152 2.43 0.19 18.11
CA PHE A 152 1.51 0.09 16.97
C PHE A 152 1.91 -1.01 15.99
N TYR A 153 3.19 -1.35 15.92
CA TYR A 153 3.69 -2.46 15.10
C TYR A 153 3.22 -3.84 15.60
N ASN A 154 2.68 -3.94 16.82
CA ASN A 154 2.03 -5.17 17.30
C ASN A 154 0.57 -5.33 16.80
N ILE A 155 -0.03 -4.25 16.28
CA ILE A 155 -1.44 -4.18 15.85
C ILE A 155 -1.57 -3.71 14.40
N ALA A 156 -0.56 -4.00 13.59
CA ALA A 156 -0.56 -3.86 12.15
C ALA A 156 0.35 -4.93 11.55
N ASP A 157 0.13 -5.36 10.32
CA ASP A 157 1.09 -6.18 9.59
C ASP A 157 2.09 -5.29 8.82
N MET A 158 1.67 -4.08 8.44
CA MET A 158 2.49 -3.07 7.76
C MET A 158 2.07 -1.67 8.20
N ILE A 159 3.00 -0.73 8.29
CA ILE A 159 2.73 0.67 8.63
C ILE A 159 3.34 1.59 7.60
N ASN A 160 2.55 2.42 6.94
CA ASN A 160 3.08 3.53 6.17
C ASN A 160 3.59 4.63 7.11
N ALA A 161 4.86 4.51 7.48
CA ALA A 161 5.50 5.33 8.50
C ALA A 161 6.15 6.59 7.93
N TYR A 162 6.01 6.83 6.62
CA TYR A 162 6.46 8.04 5.96
C TYR A 162 5.62 8.30 4.70
N GLU A 163 5.07 9.51 4.60
CA GLU A 163 4.40 10.02 3.40
C GLU A 163 4.68 11.50 3.23
N ASN A 164 5.63 11.84 2.35
CA ASN A 164 6.01 13.23 2.12
C ASN A 164 6.79 13.39 0.79
N THR A 165 7.19 14.62 0.50
CA THR A 165 8.00 14.97 -0.67
C THR A 165 9.38 14.29 -0.68
N TYR A 166 9.93 14.10 -1.87
CA TYR A 166 11.31 13.67 -2.06
C TYR A 166 12.33 14.65 -1.47
N ASP A 167 12.07 15.97 -1.52
CA ASP A 167 12.94 16.97 -0.90
C ASP A 167 13.03 16.77 0.62
N ASP A 168 11.89 16.52 1.27
CA ASP A 168 11.87 16.21 2.71
C ASP A 168 12.63 14.92 3.03
N TRP A 169 12.49 13.92 2.15
CA TRP A 169 13.14 12.63 2.30
C TRP A 169 14.67 12.74 2.30
N ILE A 170 15.21 13.52 1.35
CA ILE A 170 16.65 13.67 1.15
C ILE A 170 17.25 14.75 2.07
N ASN A 171 16.58 15.89 2.22
CA ASN A 171 17.17 17.09 2.80
C ASN A 171 16.72 17.39 4.24
N ASN A 172 15.56 16.87 4.66
CA ASN A 172 14.98 17.17 5.98
C ASN A 172 14.92 15.95 6.92
N GLY A 173 15.65 14.88 6.60
CA GLY A 173 15.84 13.73 7.47
C GLY A 173 14.76 12.65 7.37
N GLY A 174 13.86 12.71 6.39
CA GLY A 174 12.86 11.67 6.16
C GLY A 174 13.48 10.27 6.01
N ASN A 175 14.59 10.15 5.29
CA ASN A 175 15.34 8.89 5.09
C ASN A 175 15.96 8.28 6.38
N THR A 176 15.97 9.03 7.49
CA THR A 176 16.46 8.56 8.80
C THR A 176 15.38 8.52 9.88
N SER A 177 14.15 8.94 9.56
CA SER A 177 13.05 9.09 10.51
C SER A 177 12.54 7.76 11.09
N ILE A 178 12.65 6.67 10.34
CA ILE A 178 12.19 5.33 10.75
C ILE A 178 13.39 4.50 11.28
N PRO A 179 13.35 4.03 12.54
CA PRO A 179 14.37 3.16 13.10
C PRO A 179 14.55 1.86 12.31
N VAL A 180 15.80 1.46 12.05
CA VAL A 180 16.15 0.25 11.27
C VAL A 180 15.37 -1.02 11.70
N PRO A 181 15.19 -1.32 13.01
CA PRO A 181 14.43 -2.50 13.44
C PRO A 181 12.95 -2.52 13.03
N LEU A 182 12.38 -1.38 12.66
CA LEU A 182 10.97 -1.23 12.28
C LEU A 182 10.76 -1.20 10.76
N ARG A 183 11.84 -1.06 9.97
CA ARG A 183 11.74 -0.85 8.51
C ARG A 183 11.16 -2.05 7.77
N SER A 184 11.45 -3.28 8.23
CA SER A 184 10.89 -4.50 7.63
C SER A 184 9.39 -4.69 7.84
N GLN A 185 8.73 -3.76 8.56
CA GLN A 185 7.29 -3.69 8.71
C GLN A 185 6.76 -2.30 8.31
N SER A 186 7.63 -1.44 7.79
CA SER A 186 7.28 -0.07 7.39
C SER A 186 7.25 0.04 5.88
N THR A 187 6.24 0.74 5.37
CA THR A 187 6.21 1.26 4.01
C THR A 187 6.52 2.75 4.00
N VAL A 188 6.99 3.25 2.85
CA VAL A 188 7.24 4.68 2.62
C VAL A 188 6.63 5.11 1.28
N LEU A 189 5.90 6.22 1.27
CA LEU A 189 5.35 6.83 0.07
C LEU A 189 6.05 8.16 -0.17
N ILE A 190 6.81 8.26 -1.26
CA ILE A 190 7.60 9.45 -1.59
C ILE A 190 7.01 10.06 -2.87
N HIS A 191 6.55 11.29 -2.77
CA HIS A 191 5.95 12.01 -3.89
C HIS A 191 6.78 13.24 -4.28
N SER A 192 6.34 13.97 -5.31
CA SER A 192 7.07 15.14 -5.83
C SER A 192 8.51 14.79 -6.25
N TYR A 193 8.70 13.58 -6.76
CA TYR A 193 10.01 13.14 -7.25
C TYR A 193 10.42 13.98 -8.47
N PRO A 194 11.66 14.47 -8.55
CA PRO A 194 12.10 15.30 -9.66
C PRO A 194 12.25 14.47 -10.94
N ASP A 195 11.39 14.74 -11.92
CA ASP A 195 11.27 14.04 -13.21
C ASP A 195 12.47 14.19 -14.16
N ASN A 196 13.45 15.01 -13.78
CA ASN A 196 14.65 15.31 -14.54
C ASN A 196 15.93 14.70 -13.95
N THR A 197 15.80 13.81 -12.96
CA THR A 197 16.95 13.20 -12.30
C THR A 197 17.28 11.82 -12.85
N ASN A 198 18.58 11.55 -13.02
CA ASN A 198 19.09 10.22 -13.36
C ASN A 198 19.34 9.37 -12.09
N THR A 199 18.69 9.70 -10.96
CA THR A 199 18.97 9.13 -9.63
C THR A 199 17.95 8.12 -9.15
N LEU A 200 16.86 7.88 -9.91
CA LEU A 200 15.81 6.94 -9.50
C LEU A 200 16.36 5.56 -9.15
N MET A 201 17.33 5.07 -9.95
CA MET A 201 18.00 3.79 -9.69
C MET A 201 18.67 3.75 -8.31
N SER A 202 19.57 4.71 -8.04
CA SER A 202 20.28 4.80 -6.77
C SER A 202 19.36 5.05 -5.57
N ASP A 203 18.26 5.77 -5.77
CA ASP A 203 17.29 6.04 -4.71
C ASP A 203 16.49 4.77 -4.37
N VAL A 204 16.08 4.00 -5.39
CA VAL A 204 15.43 2.69 -5.20
C VAL A 204 16.37 1.70 -4.53
N ASP A 205 17.63 1.63 -4.96
CA ASP A 205 18.66 0.81 -4.28
C ASP A 205 18.78 1.18 -2.80
N GLY A 206 18.81 2.48 -2.49
CA GLY A 206 18.86 2.96 -1.11
C GLY A 206 17.66 2.52 -0.26
N LEU A 207 16.46 2.42 -0.85
CA LEU A 207 15.25 1.94 -0.17
C LEU A 207 15.30 0.43 0.10
N VAL A 208 15.78 -0.35 -0.89
CA VAL A 208 15.95 -1.81 -0.77
C VAL A 208 17.04 -2.16 0.25
N ASP A 209 18.15 -1.44 0.24
CA ASP A 209 19.26 -1.58 1.20
C ASP A 209 18.87 -1.14 2.63
N ALA A 210 17.86 -0.28 2.75
CA ALA A 210 17.30 0.22 4.00
C ALA A 210 16.25 -0.71 4.64
N PRO A 211 16.30 -2.01 4.35
CA PRO A 211 15.19 -2.97 4.23
C PRO A 211 13.78 -2.45 4.62
N TYR A 212 13.20 -1.55 3.82
CA TYR A 212 11.77 -1.23 3.95
C TYR A 212 10.91 -2.39 3.43
N TYR A 213 9.74 -2.62 4.05
CA TYR A 213 8.81 -3.65 3.58
C TYR A 213 8.33 -3.34 2.17
N GLY A 214 7.95 -2.08 1.92
CA GLY A 214 7.49 -1.63 0.62
C GLY A 214 7.67 -0.13 0.44
N ALA A 215 7.67 0.32 -0.81
CA ALA A 215 7.79 1.73 -1.12
C ALA A 215 6.97 2.14 -2.34
N LEU A 216 6.76 3.45 -2.45
CA LEU A 216 6.37 4.13 -3.69
C LEU A 216 7.26 5.34 -3.90
N VAL A 217 7.70 5.55 -5.14
CA VAL A 217 8.31 6.81 -5.58
C VAL A 217 7.55 7.28 -6.81
N ILE A 218 6.94 8.46 -6.73
CA ILE A 218 6.15 9.05 -7.82
C ILE A 218 6.47 10.53 -8.03
N VAL A 219 6.28 10.99 -9.27
CA VAL A 219 6.53 12.39 -9.68
C VAL A 219 5.43 13.31 -9.17
N ASN A 220 4.17 12.88 -9.30
CA ASN A 220 3.01 13.67 -8.84
C ASN A 220 2.64 13.31 -7.39
N ASP A 221 1.70 14.05 -6.82
CA ASP A 221 1.18 13.86 -5.46
C ASP A 221 -0.29 13.38 -5.44
N GLN A 222 -0.86 13.02 -6.59
CA GLN A 222 -2.32 12.87 -6.70
C GLN A 222 -2.82 11.43 -6.58
N TYR A 223 -1.97 10.39 -6.62
CA TYR A 223 -2.34 8.96 -6.62
C TYR A 223 -3.43 8.53 -7.64
N SER A 224 -3.90 9.46 -8.47
CA SER A 224 -5.02 9.34 -9.41
C SER A 224 -4.56 9.23 -10.86
N SER A 225 -3.25 9.12 -11.08
CA SER A 225 -2.63 8.84 -12.38
C SER A 225 -1.26 8.20 -12.21
N PHE A 226 -0.84 7.43 -13.22
CA PHE A 226 0.53 6.97 -13.33
C PHE A 226 1.38 8.03 -14.01
N ASP A 227 2.57 8.30 -13.47
CA ASP A 227 3.57 9.14 -14.14
C ASP A 227 4.47 8.31 -15.07
N ASP A 228 5.25 9.01 -15.88
CA ASP A 228 6.13 8.41 -16.88
C ASP A 228 7.26 7.56 -16.27
N LEU A 229 7.59 7.76 -14.99
CA LEU A 229 8.62 6.98 -14.30
C LEU A 229 8.08 5.65 -13.76
N TRP A 230 6.77 5.42 -13.72
CA TRP A 230 6.15 4.21 -13.16
C TRP A 230 6.77 2.90 -13.67
N SER A 231 6.97 2.79 -14.99
CA SER A 231 7.55 1.57 -15.59
C SER A 231 9.02 1.38 -15.21
N THR A 232 9.79 2.46 -15.13
CA THR A 232 11.19 2.46 -14.69
C THR A 232 11.28 2.09 -13.22
N TYR A 233 10.48 2.73 -12.36
CA TYR A 233 10.43 2.47 -10.92
C TYR A 233 10.18 0.99 -10.62
N THR A 234 9.13 0.41 -11.21
CA THR A 234 8.75 -0.98 -10.96
C THR A 234 9.79 -1.99 -11.47
N SER A 235 10.44 -1.69 -12.58
CA SER A 235 11.56 -2.50 -13.11
C SER A 235 12.77 -2.44 -12.19
N GLU A 236 13.07 -1.25 -11.68
CA GLU A 236 14.20 -1.03 -10.77
C GLU A 236 14.01 -1.74 -9.43
N VAL A 237 12.80 -1.72 -8.85
CA VAL A 237 12.50 -2.50 -7.64
C VAL A 237 12.80 -3.99 -7.88
N GLY A 238 12.47 -4.52 -9.05
CA GLY A 238 12.78 -5.90 -9.43
C GLY A 238 14.28 -6.18 -9.54
N GLN A 239 15.01 -5.28 -10.19
CA GLN A 239 16.46 -5.38 -10.38
C GLN A 239 17.21 -5.30 -9.04
N SER A 240 16.91 -4.29 -8.24
CA SER A 240 17.55 -4.04 -6.94
C SER A 240 17.32 -5.20 -5.96
N ASN A 241 16.08 -5.70 -5.87
CA ASN A 241 15.76 -6.91 -5.09
C ASN A 241 16.60 -8.13 -5.54
N ALA A 242 16.79 -8.31 -6.85
CA ALA A 242 17.54 -9.44 -7.38
C ALA A 242 19.06 -9.34 -7.09
N ASP A 243 19.60 -8.12 -7.05
CA ASP A 243 21.03 -7.90 -6.78
C ASP A 243 21.37 -8.08 -5.30
N MET A 244 20.48 -7.70 -4.39
CA MET A 244 20.61 -7.98 -2.96
C MET A 244 20.67 -9.47 -2.60
N VAL A 245 20.07 -10.33 -3.43
CA VAL A 245 20.17 -11.79 -3.28
C VAL A 245 21.55 -12.31 -3.69
N LYS A 246 22.20 -11.69 -4.68
CA LYS A 246 23.50 -12.14 -5.22
C LYS A 246 24.70 -11.73 -4.37
N CYS A 247 24.58 -10.67 -3.57
CA CYS A 247 25.66 -10.15 -2.73
C CYS A 247 25.85 -10.92 -1.40
N LYS A 248 25.14 -12.04 -1.20
CA LYS A 248 25.20 -12.91 -0.01
C LYS A 248 25.62 -14.32 -0.38
#